data_AF-A0A0B6TER9-F1
#
_entry.id   AF-A0A0B6TER9-F1
#
_cell.length_a   1.000
_cell.length_b   1.000
_cell.length_c   1.000
_cell.angle_alpha   90.00
_cell.angle_beta   90.00
_cell.angle_gamma   90.00
#
_symmetry.space_group_name_H-M   'P 1'
#
loop_
_entity.id
_entity.type
_entity.pdbx_description
1 polymer ?
#
loop_
_entity_poly.entity_id
_entity_poly.type
_entity_poly.pdbx_seq_one_letter_code
_entity_poly.pdbx_strand_id
1 'polypeptide(L)'
;MKITRRYHSCVELSKGQSSLIIDPGSFQAPDNLAEVDAILVTHIHPDHVDVEALADARRRNPRIAVYGPAQLAEHTGIEFTAVADGDTFTVGDIGVAVLESPHGTVTSNTPLPENLGYLFDGRVLHTGDSFPELAGVEIALVPVSAPWLKMLDVEEFLRTSRPTKFIGVHDGIDNEFGLKLRRGLLTRLAEEHGPEYLPLRPDESVEV
;
A
#
# COMPACT_ATOMS: atom_id res chain seq x y z
N MET A 1 12.27 11.51 -2.02
CA MET A 1 11.39 10.69 -1.16
C MET A 1 11.89 9.28 -1.32
N LYS A 2 12.20 8.63 -0.21
CA LYS A 2 12.66 7.26 -0.22
C LYS A 2 11.47 6.33 -0.01
N ILE A 3 11.32 5.35 -0.89
CA ILE A 3 10.32 4.29 -0.79
C ILE A 3 11.06 3.01 -0.41
N THR A 4 10.67 2.39 0.70
CA THR A 4 11.18 1.08 1.11
C THR A 4 10.03 0.09 1.04
N ARG A 5 10.21 -0.95 0.23
CA ARG A 5 9.22 -2.03 0.14
C ARG A 5 9.40 -2.92 1.37
N ARG A 6 8.42 -2.98 2.27
CA ARG A 6 8.40 -3.95 3.36
C ARG A 6 7.71 -5.22 2.86
N TYR A 7 7.37 -6.14 3.76
CA TYR A 7 6.77 -7.40 3.35
C TYR A 7 5.35 -7.21 2.82
N HIS A 8 4.99 -7.99 1.80
CA HIS A 8 3.63 -8.04 1.24
C HIS A 8 3.14 -6.66 0.73
N SER A 9 2.11 -6.09 1.35
CA SER A 9 1.52 -4.77 1.04
C SER A 9 2.15 -3.64 1.84
N CYS A 10 2.98 -3.96 2.84
CA CYS A 10 3.58 -2.94 3.69
C CYS A 10 4.65 -2.14 2.94
N VAL A 11 4.58 -0.82 3.03
CA VAL A 11 5.55 0.11 2.42
C VAL A 11 5.88 1.22 3.40
N GLU A 12 7.16 1.58 3.48
CA GLU A 12 7.63 2.71 4.27
C GLU A 12 8.07 3.84 3.35
N LEU A 13 7.61 5.06 3.65
CA LEU A 13 7.99 6.27 2.95
C LEU A 13 8.74 7.20 3.89
N SER A 14 9.78 7.86 3.40
CA SER A 14 10.43 8.95 4.12
C SER A 14 10.83 10.12 3.21
N LYS A 15 10.79 11.33 3.78
CA LYS A 15 11.16 12.58 3.13
C LYS A 15 11.61 13.57 4.18
N GLY A 16 12.84 14.08 4.05
CA GLY A 16 13.40 15.01 5.03
C GLY A 16 13.58 14.35 6.39
N GLN A 17 12.85 14.82 7.40
CA GLN A 17 12.80 14.20 8.73
C GLN A 17 11.48 13.45 8.98
N SER A 18 10.60 13.39 7.99
CA SER A 18 9.28 12.75 8.10
C SER A 18 9.30 11.35 7.53
N SER A 19 8.57 10.44 8.17
CA SER A 19 8.42 9.05 7.79
C SER A 19 7.03 8.51 8.12
N LEU A 20 6.53 7.60 7.29
CA LEU A 20 5.30 6.89 7.55
C LEU A 20 5.37 5.46 7.02
N ILE A 21 4.55 4.58 7.59
CA ILE A 21 4.36 3.20 7.13
C ILE A 21 2.91 3.02 6.71
N ILE A 22 2.71 2.42 5.54
CA ILE A 22 1.40 2.01 5.02
C ILE A 22 1.27 0.50 5.17
N ASP A 23 0.06 0.06 5.53
CA ASP A 23 -0.39 -1.34 5.57
C ASP A 23 0.55 -2.31 6.31
N PRO A 24 0.88 -2.06 7.60
CA PRO A 24 1.67 -2.99 8.40
C PRO A 24 0.84 -4.20 8.83
N GLY A 25 0.60 -5.10 7.89
CA GLY A 25 -0.19 -6.31 8.08
C GLY A 25 0.50 -7.42 8.88
N SER A 26 -0.33 -8.35 9.35
CA SER A 26 0.03 -9.47 10.23
C SER A 26 0.99 -10.50 9.64
N PHE A 27 1.23 -10.46 8.31
CA PHE A 27 2.22 -11.36 7.71
C PHE A 27 3.63 -11.05 8.19
N GLN A 28 3.97 -9.76 8.33
CA GLN A 28 5.23 -9.32 8.90
C GLN A 28 5.20 -7.79 9.12
N ALA A 29 4.64 -7.36 10.24
CA ALA A 29 4.67 -5.96 10.64
C ALA A 29 6.12 -5.50 10.94
N PRO A 30 6.56 -4.31 10.49
CA PRO A 30 7.90 -3.80 10.78
C PRO A 30 8.14 -3.51 12.28
N ASP A 31 9.34 -3.77 12.79
CA ASP A 31 9.66 -3.53 14.21
C ASP A 31 9.69 -2.02 14.57
N ASN A 32 9.99 -1.17 13.58
CA ASN A 32 10.12 0.28 13.70
C ASN A 32 8.78 1.03 13.65
N LEU A 33 7.62 0.35 13.77
CA LEU A 33 6.32 1.02 13.75
C LEU A 33 6.20 2.16 14.75
N ALA A 34 6.81 2.08 15.93
CA ALA A 34 6.74 3.16 16.93
C ALA A 34 7.68 4.35 16.63
N GLU A 35 8.54 4.22 15.62
CA GLU A 35 9.61 5.18 15.30
C GLU A 35 9.24 6.13 14.16
N VAL A 36 8.16 5.83 13.42
CA VAL A 36 7.66 6.68 12.33
C VAL A 36 6.66 7.73 12.83
N ASP A 37 6.43 8.78 12.03
CA ASP A 37 5.51 9.85 12.39
C ASP A 37 4.04 9.43 12.24
N ALA A 38 3.75 8.59 11.25
CA ALA A 38 2.39 8.10 11.01
C ALA A 38 2.35 6.65 10.51
N ILE A 39 1.24 5.98 10.81
CA ILE A 39 0.83 4.71 10.22
C ILE A 39 -0.48 4.92 9.46
N LEU A 40 -0.53 4.48 8.21
CA LEU A 40 -1.71 4.55 7.36
C LEU A 40 -2.20 3.13 7.07
N VAL A 41 -3.51 2.93 7.13
CA VAL A 41 -4.17 1.65 6.82
C VAL A 41 -5.14 1.88 5.67
N THR A 42 -5.04 1.07 4.62
CA THR A 42 -5.94 1.14 3.45
C THR A 42 -7.29 0.50 3.77
N HIS A 43 -7.29 -0.67 4.42
CA HIS A 43 -8.48 -1.41 4.80
C HIS A 43 -8.22 -2.39 5.96
N ILE A 44 -9.29 -3.01 6.45
CA ILE A 44 -9.31 -3.81 7.69
C ILE A 44 -8.84 -5.27 7.54
N HIS A 45 -8.40 -5.73 6.37
CA HIS A 45 -7.96 -7.12 6.25
C HIS A 45 -6.65 -7.36 7.03
N PRO A 46 -6.47 -8.56 7.63
CA PRO A 46 -5.33 -8.83 8.50
C PRO A 46 -3.96 -8.70 7.83
N ASP A 47 -3.85 -8.90 6.52
CA ASP A 47 -2.64 -8.74 5.72
C ASP A 47 -2.30 -7.28 5.39
N HIS A 48 -3.18 -6.34 5.75
CA HIS A 48 -2.96 -4.89 5.68
C HIS A 48 -2.89 -4.21 7.05
N VAL A 49 -3.46 -4.81 8.10
CA VAL A 49 -3.34 -4.28 9.46
C VAL A 49 -3.14 -5.37 10.50
N ASP A 50 -2.02 -5.29 11.21
CA ASP A 50 -1.79 -6.02 12.45
C ASP A 50 -2.23 -5.15 13.64
N VAL A 51 -3.42 -5.44 14.18
CA VAL A 51 -4.00 -4.67 15.29
C VAL A 51 -3.16 -4.77 16.57
N GLU A 52 -2.53 -5.91 16.82
CA GLU A 52 -1.68 -6.09 18.00
C GLU A 52 -0.39 -5.28 17.86
N ALA A 53 0.29 -5.38 16.72
CA ALA A 53 1.49 -4.59 16.44
C ALA A 53 1.21 -3.08 16.48
N LEU A 54 0.04 -2.66 15.98
CA LEU A 54 -0.38 -1.27 16.00
C LEU A 54 -0.65 -0.77 17.43
N ALA A 55 -1.33 -1.58 18.26
CA ALA A 55 -1.53 -1.28 19.67
C ALA A 55 -0.20 -1.21 20.43
N ASP A 56 0.73 -2.12 20.15
CA ASP A 56 2.07 -2.16 20.74
C ASP A 56 2.90 -0.94 20.34
N ALA A 57 2.84 -0.53 19.07
CA ALA A 57 3.47 0.69 18.58
C ALA A 57 2.91 1.93 19.31
N ARG A 58 1.59 2.05 19.43
CA ARG A 58 0.93 3.15 20.15
C ARG A 58 1.29 3.18 21.65
N ARG A 59 1.46 2.03 22.30
CA ARG A 59 1.93 1.98 23.71
C ARG A 59 3.36 2.47 23.86
N ARG A 60 4.24 2.14 22.91
CA ARG A 60 5.65 2.59 22.90
C ARG A 60 5.78 4.08 22.53
N ASN A 61 4.94 4.56 21.62
CA ASN A 61 4.89 5.95 21.20
C ASN A 61 3.43 6.43 21.14
N PRO A 62 2.90 7.04 22.22
CA PRO A 62 1.52 7.54 22.23
C PRO A 62 1.24 8.64 21.20
N ARG A 63 2.28 9.29 20.65
CA ARG A 63 2.16 10.44 19.75
C ARG A 63 2.10 10.06 18.28
N ILE A 64 2.36 8.81 17.92
CA ILE A 64 2.31 8.37 16.53
C ILE A 64 0.93 8.66 15.93
N ALA A 65 0.85 9.24 14.73
CA ALA A 65 -0.44 9.41 14.08
C ALA A 65 -0.88 8.08 13.46
N VAL A 66 -2.18 7.77 13.50
CA VAL A 66 -2.74 6.60 12.81
C VAL A 66 -3.92 7.07 11.99
N TYR A 67 -3.94 6.71 10.71
CA TYR A 67 -4.98 7.05 9.76
C TYR A 67 -5.55 5.79 9.12
N GLY A 68 -6.84 5.75 8.87
CA GLY A 68 -7.49 4.63 8.19
C GLY A 68 -8.98 4.85 7.97
N PRO A 69 -9.67 3.91 7.32
CA PRO A 69 -11.11 3.99 7.10
C PRO A 69 -11.87 3.95 8.43
N ALA A 70 -13.10 4.48 8.44
CA ALA A 70 -13.94 4.49 9.65
C ALA A 70 -14.20 3.07 10.21
N GLN A 71 -14.24 2.06 9.33
CA GLN A 71 -14.38 0.64 9.70
C GLN A 71 -13.28 0.11 10.62
N LEU A 72 -12.12 0.78 10.67
CA LEU A 72 -11.02 0.39 11.55
C LEU A 72 -11.44 0.46 13.04
N ALA A 73 -12.39 1.33 13.41
CA ALA A 73 -12.89 1.46 14.78
C ALA A 73 -13.54 0.17 15.33
N GLU A 74 -14.03 -0.71 14.46
CA GLU A 74 -14.61 -1.99 14.86
C GLU A 74 -13.54 -3.06 15.15
N HIS A 75 -12.30 -2.81 14.71
CA HIS A 75 -11.21 -3.79 14.71
C HIS A 75 -10.08 -3.41 15.67
N THR A 76 -9.98 -2.14 16.08
CA THR A 76 -8.94 -1.68 17.01
C THR A 76 -9.51 -0.88 18.17
N GLY A 77 -8.86 -0.99 19.34
CA GLY A 77 -9.16 -0.19 20.53
C GLY A 77 -8.32 1.08 20.65
N ILE A 78 -7.48 1.39 19.67
CA ILE A 78 -6.62 2.59 19.70
C ILE A 78 -7.33 3.80 19.10
N GLU A 79 -6.91 4.99 19.51
CA GLU A 79 -7.29 6.22 18.82
C GLU A 79 -6.61 6.31 17.45
N PHE A 80 -7.38 6.72 16.45
CA PHE A 80 -6.93 6.99 15.09
C PHE A 80 -7.78 8.11 14.47
N THR A 81 -7.31 8.68 13.37
CA THR A 81 -8.06 9.62 12.55
C THR A 81 -8.71 8.87 11.40
N ALA A 82 -10.04 8.80 11.40
CA ALA A 82 -10.78 8.28 10.27
C ALA A 82 -10.63 9.23 9.08
N VAL A 83 -10.35 8.67 7.90
CA VAL A 83 -10.25 9.39 6.63
C VAL A 83 -11.11 8.71 5.57
N ALA A 84 -11.51 9.46 4.56
CA ALA A 84 -12.34 9.01 3.45
C ALA A 84 -11.88 9.62 2.11
N ASP A 85 -12.47 9.18 1.01
CA ASP A 85 -12.22 9.74 -0.32
C ASP A 85 -12.33 11.28 -0.33
N GLY A 86 -11.36 11.93 -0.99
CA GLY A 86 -11.28 13.38 -1.11
C GLY A 86 -10.60 14.09 0.07
N ASP A 87 -10.35 13.39 1.19
CA ASP A 87 -9.59 13.96 2.29
C ASP A 87 -8.14 14.24 1.91
N THR A 88 -7.58 15.29 2.49
CA THR A 88 -6.16 15.63 2.37
C THR A 88 -5.57 16.00 3.72
N PHE A 89 -4.33 15.60 3.96
CA PHE A 89 -3.60 15.92 5.18
C PHE A 89 -2.09 15.89 4.94
N THR A 90 -1.31 16.15 6.00
CA THR A 90 0.15 16.12 5.94
C THR A 90 0.71 15.30 7.09
N VAL A 91 1.78 14.56 6.80
CA VAL A 91 2.64 13.90 7.79
C VAL A 91 4.01 14.56 7.68
N GLY A 92 4.20 15.62 8.48
CA GLY A 92 5.36 16.51 8.37
C GLY A 92 5.52 17.04 6.93
N ASP A 93 6.59 16.66 6.25
CA ASP A 93 6.92 17.12 4.89
C ASP A 93 6.21 16.34 3.77
N ILE A 94 5.40 15.33 4.09
CA ILE A 94 4.71 14.44 3.13
C ILE A 94 3.24 14.86 3.05
N GLY A 95 2.79 15.34 1.88
CA GLY A 95 1.37 15.56 1.60
C GLY A 95 0.68 14.23 1.26
N VAL A 96 -0.51 14.01 1.80
CA VAL A 96 -1.31 12.81 1.57
C VAL A 96 -2.69 13.21 1.05
N ALA A 97 -3.10 12.62 -0.07
CA ALA A 97 -4.47 12.66 -0.56
C ALA A 97 -5.07 11.25 -0.50
N VAL A 98 -6.33 11.16 -0.06
CA VAL A 98 -7.08 9.91 0.06
C VAL A 98 -8.01 9.78 -1.13
N LEU A 99 -8.06 8.60 -1.71
CA LEU A 99 -8.81 8.28 -2.92
C LEU A 99 -9.76 7.12 -2.67
N GLU A 100 -10.94 7.17 -3.28
CA GLU A 100 -11.79 6.01 -3.44
C GLU A 100 -11.02 4.95 -4.23
N SER A 101 -10.91 3.74 -3.67
CA SER A 101 -10.22 2.63 -4.30
C SER A 101 -10.95 1.34 -3.99
N PRO A 102 -12.10 1.05 -4.64
CA PRO A 102 -12.96 -0.06 -4.23
C PRO A 102 -12.21 -1.39 -4.27
N HIS A 103 -12.29 -2.15 -3.18
CA HIS A 103 -11.58 -3.43 -3.04
C HIS A 103 -11.94 -4.41 -4.17
N GLY A 104 -11.00 -5.22 -4.62
CA GLY A 104 -11.25 -6.28 -5.59
C GLY A 104 -12.19 -7.36 -5.04
N THR A 105 -13.13 -7.84 -5.87
CA THR A 105 -14.11 -8.85 -5.46
C THR A 105 -13.47 -10.22 -5.22
N VAL A 106 -13.47 -10.67 -3.96
CA VAL A 106 -12.89 -11.98 -3.56
C VAL A 106 -13.82 -13.16 -3.90
N THR A 107 -15.09 -13.08 -3.48
CA THR A 107 -16.13 -14.08 -3.82
C THR A 107 -17.46 -13.36 -4.07
N SER A 108 -18.43 -14.04 -4.69
CA SER A 108 -19.74 -13.46 -4.99
C SER A 108 -20.57 -13.09 -3.75
N ASN A 109 -20.23 -13.63 -2.58
CA ASN A 109 -21.05 -13.54 -1.37
C ASN A 109 -20.34 -12.88 -0.19
N THR A 110 -19.08 -12.48 -0.34
CA THR A 110 -18.30 -11.84 0.73
C THR A 110 -18.49 -10.33 0.65
N PRO A 111 -19.06 -9.67 1.67
CA PRO A 111 -19.01 -8.21 1.77
C PRO A 111 -17.55 -7.75 1.75
N LEU A 112 -17.25 -6.74 0.95
CA LEU A 112 -15.90 -6.19 0.86
C LEU A 112 -15.72 -5.09 1.91
N PRO A 113 -14.54 -4.97 2.52
CA PRO A 113 -14.23 -3.83 3.36
C PRO A 113 -14.14 -2.56 2.50
N GLU A 114 -14.28 -1.41 3.16
CA GLU A 114 -13.84 -0.15 2.58
C GLU A 114 -12.32 -0.25 2.31
N ASN A 115 -11.89 0.10 1.10
CA ASN A 115 -10.48 0.21 0.74
C ASN A 115 -10.19 1.61 0.21
N LEU A 116 -9.17 2.22 0.78
CA LEU A 116 -8.69 3.55 0.42
C LEU A 116 -7.39 3.45 -0.37
N GLY A 117 -7.24 4.33 -1.36
CA GLY A 117 -5.96 4.62 -1.99
C GLY A 117 -5.29 5.82 -1.34
N TYR A 118 -3.97 5.80 -1.22
CA TYR A 118 -3.19 6.94 -0.73
C TYR A 118 -2.24 7.46 -1.81
N LEU A 119 -2.34 8.76 -2.10
CA LEU A 119 -1.46 9.46 -3.04
C LEU A 119 -0.55 10.43 -2.27
N PHE A 120 0.74 10.14 -2.29
CA PHE A 120 1.77 10.90 -1.59
C PHE A 120 2.40 11.95 -2.51
N ASP A 121 2.37 13.21 -2.09
CA ASP A 121 2.87 14.37 -2.84
C ASP A 121 2.34 14.48 -4.29
N GLY A 122 1.22 13.85 -4.61
CA GLY A 122 0.72 13.74 -6.00
C GLY A 122 1.56 12.85 -6.92
N ARG A 123 2.53 12.08 -6.37
CA ARG A 123 3.56 11.36 -7.13
C ARG A 123 3.53 9.84 -6.92
N VAL A 124 3.34 9.38 -5.68
CA VAL A 124 3.41 7.95 -5.33
C VAL A 124 2.03 7.47 -4.90
N LEU A 125 1.48 6.48 -5.60
CA LEU A 125 0.16 5.91 -5.35
C LEU A 125 0.30 4.54 -4.68
N HIS A 126 -0.30 4.37 -3.50
CA HIS A 126 -0.58 3.07 -2.89
C HIS A 126 -2.06 2.73 -3.09
N THR A 127 -2.37 1.66 -3.82
CA THR A 127 -3.76 1.34 -4.19
C THR A 127 -4.49 0.47 -3.15
N GLY A 128 -3.75 -0.14 -2.21
CA GLY A 128 -4.31 -1.20 -1.38
C GLY A 128 -4.73 -2.38 -2.26
N ASP A 129 -5.90 -2.95 -1.99
CA ASP A 129 -6.42 -4.12 -2.71
C ASP A 129 -7.31 -3.75 -3.88
N SER A 130 -6.81 -2.87 -4.75
CA SER A 130 -7.63 -2.24 -5.77
C SER A 130 -6.80 -1.70 -6.95
N PHE A 131 -7.51 -1.30 -8.00
CA PHE A 131 -7.02 -0.63 -9.19
C PHE A 131 -7.86 0.63 -9.45
N PRO A 132 -7.59 1.75 -8.75
CA PRO A 132 -8.37 2.98 -8.87
C PRO A 132 -8.14 3.68 -10.22
N GLU A 133 -9.13 4.45 -10.67
CA GLU A 133 -9.02 5.26 -11.89
C GLU A 133 -8.21 6.54 -11.64
N LEU A 134 -6.88 6.41 -11.63
CA LEU A 134 -5.95 7.54 -11.55
C LEU A 134 -4.81 7.36 -12.55
N ALA A 135 -4.58 8.37 -13.39
CA ALA A 135 -3.57 8.32 -14.44
C ALA A 135 -2.38 9.26 -14.18
N GLY A 136 -1.21 8.89 -14.70
CA GLY A 136 -0.04 9.76 -14.81
C GLY A 136 0.73 9.98 -13.50
N VAL A 137 0.57 9.09 -12.51
CA VAL A 137 1.40 9.12 -11.29
C VAL A 137 2.84 8.73 -11.62
N GLU A 138 3.80 9.17 -10.81
CA GLU A 138 5.20 8.82 -11.03
C GLU A 138 5.47 7.36 -10.66
N ILE A 139 5.02 6.93 -9.48
CA ILE A 139 5.13 5.55 -9.01
C ILE A 139 3.77 5.03 -8.59
N ALA A 140 3.39 3.86 -9.10
CA ALA A 140 2.29 3.06 -8.58
C ALA A 140 2.83 1.85 -7.79
N LEU A 141 2.31 1.64 -6.58
CA LEU A 141 2.50 0.43 -5.78
C LEU A 141 1.31 -0.48 -6.06
N VAL A 142 1.56 -1.55 -6.81
CA VAL A 142 0.51 -2.33 -7.48
C VAL A 142 0.39 -3.70 -6.82
N PRO A 143 -0.78 -4.13 -6.32
CA PRO A 143 -0.97 -5.49 -5.85
C PRO A 143 -0.76 -6.46 -7.02
N VAL A 144 0.01 -7.53 -6.81
CA VAL A 144 0.32 -8.48 -7.89
C VAL A 144 -0.17 -9.89 -7.61
N SER A 145 -0.60 -10.23 -6.39
CA SER A 145 -1.09 -11.57 -6.02
C SER A 145 -2.25 -11.53 -5.05
N ALA A 146 -3.46 -11.89 -5.48
CA ALA A 146 -4.56 -12.04 -4.55
C ALA A 146 -5.59 -13.05 -5.07
N PRO A 147 -6.49 -13.59 -4.22
CA PRO A 147 -7.57 -14.46 -4.69
C PRO A 147 -8.48 -13.81 -5.73
N TRP A 148 -8.60 -12.48 -5.71
CA TRP A 148 -9.43 -11.69 -6.61
C TRP A 148 -8.73 -11.27 -7.92
N LEU A 149 -7.40 -11.41 -7.99
CA LEU A 149 -6.57 -10.74 -8.98
C LEU A 149 -6.12 -11.68 -10.10
N LYS A 150 -6.27 -11.21 -11.35
CA LYS A 150 -5.61 -11.80 -12.53
C LYS A 150 -4.50 -10.86 -13.01
N MET A 151 -3.46 -11.43 -13.62
CA MET A 151 -2.41 -10.60 -14.23
C MET A 151 -2.95 -9.71 -15.36
N LEU A 152 -4.07 -10.08 -15.99
CA LEU A 152 -4.77 -9.24 -16.98
C LEU A 152 -5.32 -7.94 -16.35
N ASP A 153 -5.68 -7.96 -15.07
CA ASP A 153 -6.16 -6.76 -14.37
C ASP A 153 -4.97 -5.82 -14.07
N VAL A 154 -3.82 -6.38 -13.71
CA VAL A 154 -2.55 -5.63 -13.56
C VAL A 154 -2.14 -5.00 -14.90
N GLU A 155 -2.19 -5.77 -15.99
CA GLU A 155 -1.91 -5.28 -17.34
C GLU A 155 -2.84 -4.12 -17.72
N GLU A 156 -4.14 -4.29 -17.54
CA GLU A 156 -5.13 -3.25 -17.84
C GLU A 156 -4.89 -1.99 -17.00
N PHE A 157 -4.56 -2.15 -15.72
CA PHE A 157 -4.21 -1.03 -14.86
C PHE A 157 -2.97 -0.30 -15.39
N LEU A 158 -1.88 -1.00 -15.72
CA LEU A 158 -0.65 -0.36 -16.24
C LEU A 158 -0.92 0.38 -17.57
N ARG A 159 -1.74 -0.20 -18.44
CA ARG A 159 -2.10 0.37 -19.74
C ARG A 159 -2.94 1.64 -19.63
N THR A 160 -3.82 1.70 -18.64
CA THR A 160 -4.79 2.81 -18.44
C THR A 160 -4.25 3.90 -17.51
N SER A 161 -3.67 3.54 -16.36
CA SER A 161 -3.08 4.48 -15.39
C SER A 161 -1.75 5.06 -15.85
N ARG A 162 -0.97 4.33 -16.68
CA ARG A 162 0.29 4.79 -17.28
C ARG A 162 1.24 5.48 -16.28
N PRO A 163 1.62 4.81 -15.18
CA PRO A 163 2.58 5.39 -14.26
C PRO A 163 3.95 5.52 -14.95
N THR A 164 4.87 6.32 -14.43
CA THR A 164 6.24 6.35 -14.97
C THR A 164 7.01 5.09 -14.58
N LYS A 165 6.84 4.66 -13.32
CA LYS A 165 7.42 3.43 -12.76
C LYS A 165 6.37 2.70 -11.92
N PHE A 166 6.59 1.42 -11.64
CA PHE A 166 5.76 0.69 -10.68
C PHE A 166 6.57 -0.30 -9.85
N ILE A 167 6.08 -0.55 -8.64
CA ILE A 167 6.60 -1.55 -7.71
C ILE A 167 5.48 -2.56 -7.45
N GLY A 168 5.80 -3.85 -7.55
CA GLY A 168 4.85 -4.91 -7.19
C GLY A 168 4.79 -5.09 -5.67
N VAL A 169 3.58 -5.07 -5.10
CA VAL A 169 3.29 -5.39 -3.69
C VAL A 169 2.31 -6.56 -3.61
N HIS A 170 1.93 -6.97 -2.40
CA HIS A 170 0.95 -8.03 -2.18
C HIS A 170 1.44 -9.43 -2.65
N ASP A 171 2.74 -9.68 -2.78
CA ASP A 171 3.29 -10.97 -3.28
C ASP A 171 3.64 -11.98 -2.16
N GLY A 172 3.47 -11.60 -0.90
CA GLY A 172 3.85 -12.39 0.28
C GLY A 172 3.15 -13.74 0.47
N ILE A 173 2.11 -14.06 -0.31
CA ILE A 173 1.47 -15.40 -0.32
C ILE A 173 2.15 -16.39 -1.29
N ASP A 174 3.13 -15.92 -2.05
CA ASP A 174 3.81 -16.72 -3.05
C ASP A 174 5.01 -17.46 -2.48
N ASN A 175 5.20 -18.69 -2.96
CA ASN A 175 6.50 -19.35 -2.85
C ASN A 175 7.49 -18.80 -3.90
N GLU A 176 8.73 -19.29 -3.86
CA GLU A 176 9.80 -18.84 -4.77
C GLU A 176 9.47 -19.02 -6.27
N PHE A 177 8.71 -20.07 -6.62
CA PHE A 177 8.29 -20.29 -8.01
C PHE A 177 7.27 -19.24 -8.46
N GLY A 178 6.29 -18.92 -7.61
CA GLY A 178 5.29 -17.87 -7.85
C GLY A 178 5.94 -16.49 -8.01
N LEU A 179 6.84 -16.14 -7.10
CA LEU A 179 7.60 -14.88 -7.16
C LEU A 179 8.43 -14.77 -8.45
N LYS A 180 9.11 -15.84 -8.85
CA LYS A 180 9.89 -15.86 -10.10
C LYS A 180 9.00 -15.68 -11.33
N LEU A 181 7.85 -16.36 -11.37
CA LEU A 181 6.89 -16.23 -12.46
C LEU A 181 6.35 -14.79 -12.55
N ARG A 182 5.91 -14.21 -11.43
CA ARG A 182 5.39 -12.84 -11.41
C ARG A 182 6.41 -11.81 -11.84
N ARG A 183 7.62 -11.84 -11.28
CA ARG A 183 8.68 -10.90 -11.68
C ARG A 183 8.95 -10.96 -13.18
N GLY A 184 8.95 -12.16 -13.76
CA GLY A 184 9.08 -12.35 -15.20
C GLY A 184 7.92 -11.74 -16.00
N LEU A 185 6.67 -11.91 -15.55
CA LEU A 185 5.50 -11.32 -16.19
C LEU A 185 5.51 -9.79 -16.08
N LEU A 186 5.76 -9.23 -14.89
CA LEU A 186 5.80 -7.78 -14.66
C LEU A 186 6.91 -7.12 -15.49
N THR A 187 8.07 -7.78 -15.63
CA THR A 187 9.14 -7.28 -16.51
C THR A 187 8.68 -7.20 -17.97
N ARG A 188 7.96 -8.21 -18.48
CA ARG A 188 7.41 -8.18 -19.84
C ARG A 188 6.35 -7.09 -20.02
N LEU A 189 5.44 -6.95 -19.05
CA LEU A 189 4.41 -5.90 -19.09
C LEU A 189 5.03 -4.50 -19.08
N ALA A 190 6.12 -4.29 -18.34
CA ALA A 190 6.89 -3.06 -18.37
C ALA A 190 7.47 -2.76 -19.77
N GLU A 191 8.07 -3.77 -20.41
CA GLU A 191 8.59 -3.66 -21.78
C GLU A 191 7.49 -3.38 -22.82
N GLU A 192 6.31 -3.98 -22.65
CA GLU A 192 5.18 -3.86 -23.59
C GLU A 192 4.43 -2.53 -23.45
N HIS A 193 4.21 -2.06 -22.22
CA HIS A 193 3.34 -0.90 -21.95
C HIS A 193 4.11 0.39 -21.63
N GLY A 194 5.43 0.30 -21.44
CA GLY A 194 6.34 1.44 -21.25
C GLY A 194 6.74 1.85 -19.82
N PRO A 195 6.02 1.55 -18.71
CA PRO A 195 6.46 1.96 -17.39
C PRO A 195 7.68 1.15 -16.92
N GLU A 196 8.59 1.77 -16.17
CA GLU A 196 9.73 1.08 -15.58
C GLU A 196 9.29 0.16 -14.42
N TYR A 197 9.62 -1.13 -14.48
CA TYR A 197 9.41 -2.03 -13.33
C TYR A 197 10.57 -1.92 -12.34
N LEU A 198 10.25 -1.65 -11.08
CA LEU A 198 11.18 -1.64 -9.96
C LEU A 198 11.00 -2.93 -9.12
N PRO A 199 11.83 -3.98 -9.34
CA PRO A 199 11.64 -5.30 -8.73
C PRO A 199 12.17 -5.38 -7.29
N LEU A 200 11.81 -4.41 -6.44
CA LEU A 200 12.28 -4.35 -5.06
C LEU A 200 11.92 -5.63 -4.30
N ARG A 201 12.86 -6.17 -3.54
CA ARG A 201 12.65 -7.20 -2.53
C ARG A 201 12.21 -6.56 -1.21
N PRO A 202 11.67 -7.33 -0.25
CA PRO A 202 11.48 -6.80 1.10
C PRO A 202 12.78 -6.18 1.61
N ASP A 203 12.64 -5.00 2.22
CA ASP A 203 13.69 -4.13 2.77
C ASP A 203 14.61 -3.44 1.75
N GLU A 204 14.37 -3.62 0.44
CA GLU A 204 15.02 -2.80 -0.59
C GLU A 204 14.30 -1.45 -0.77
N SER A 205 15.08 -0.44 -1.14
CA SER A 205 14.59 0.93 -1.29
C SER A 205 14.96 1.57 -2.62
N VAL A 206 14.20 2.59 -3.01
CA VAL A 206 14.47 3.50 -4.13
C VAL A 206 14.25 4.95 -3.70
N GLU A 207 14.97 5.88 -4.31
CA GLU A 207 14.79 7.33 -4.15
C GLU A 207 14.06 7.91 -5.36
N VAL A 208 13.10 8.81 -5.12
CA VAL A 208 12.34 9.57 -6.13
C VAL A 208 12.22 11.06 -5.84
#